data_AF-A0A8S4G3J1-F1
#
_entry.id   AF-A0A8S4G3J1-F1
#
_cell.length_a   1.000
_cell.length_b   1.000
_cell.length_c   1.000
_cell.angle_alpha   90.00
_cell.angle_beta   90.00
_cell.angle_gamma   90.00
#
_symmetry.space_group_name_H-M   'P 1'
#
loop_
_entity.id
_entity.type
_entity.pdbx_description
1 polymer ?
#
loop_
_entity_poly.entity_id
_entity_poly.type
_entity_poly.pdbx_seq_one_letter_code
_entity_poly.pdbx_strand_id
1 'polypeptide(L)'
;MDAPRVFPRLRLALNPQNIHTTIKVYARCLRPDIEYKTLSVTWGTRAREVVSTLLGKFRMRHRDPRLFYLSMEVSVRAAGLRTALVLDDDARPAALQACHPKGYSKFSLQMRPGGLVKIYDSALMSSSQYKSLLISERTSADELIAILLNCYDCREGVERFSLYEVCASQEYERKLHPDDLPLLVQRAWPSDTDCHFRVRRNPRAPPPPPRALPPAPGDDPARALSALSLEADDRQRYSPVYKFPSIGYCKESKNDYLYI
;
A
#
# COMPACT_ATOMS: atom_id res chain seq x y z
N MET A 1 -24.35 9.75 -63.63
CA MET A 1 -23.00 9.75 -63.05
C MET A 1 -23.17 9.97 -61.56
N ASP A 2 -23.19 8.89 -60.79
CA ASP A 2 -23.36 8.96 -59.33
C ASP A 2 -22.01 9.21 -58.65
N ALA A 3 -21.96 10.21 -57.77
CA ALA A 3 -20.77 10.53 -56.99
C ALA A 3 -20.54 9.47 -55.90
N PRO A 4 -19.28 9.09 -55.63
CA PRO A 4 -19.00 8.08 -54.61
C PRO A 4 -19.30 8.63 -53.22
N ARG A 5 -20.19 7.93 -52.50
CA ARG A 5 -20.48 8.20 -51.08
C ARG A 5 -19.24 7.92 -50.24
N VAL A 6 -18.66 8.99 -49.69
CA VAL A 6 -17.58 8.90 -48.69
C VAL A 6 -18.22 8.48 -47.36
N PHE A 7 -17.97 7.24 -46.93
CA PHE A 7 -18.33 6.82 -45.59
C PHE A 7 -17.44 7.55 -44.56
N PRO A 8 -18.03 8.13 -43.49
CA PRO A 8 -17.23 8.71 -42.43
C PRO A 8 -16.41 7.59 -41.77
N ARG A 9 -15.08 7.68 -41.85
CA ARG A 9 -14.18 6.86 -41.05
C ARG A 9 -14.54 7.10 -39.57
N LEU A 10 -15.17 6.13 -38.94
CA LEU A 10 -15.32 6.08 -37.49
C LEU A 10 -13.91 6.21 -36.89
N ARG A 11 -13.60 7.40 -36.35
CA ARG A 11 -12.50 7.54 -35.40
C ARG A 11 -12.92 6.76 -34.16
N LEU A 12 -12.57 5.48 -34.12
CA LEU A 12 -12.49 4.74 -32.87
C LEU A 12 -11.63 5.60 -31.95
N ALA A 13 -12.25 6.15 -30.90
CA ALA A 13 -11.51 6.81 -29.84
C ALA A 13 -10.53 5.77 -29.30
N LEU A 14 -9.26 5.88 -29.70
CA LEU A 14 -8.19 5.03 -29.19
C LEU A 14 -8.07 5.33 -27.71
N ASN A 15 -8.79 4.58 -26.88
CA ASN A 15 -8.58 4.65 -25.44
C ASN A 15 -7.14 4.18 -25.19
N PRO A 16 -6.24 5.04 -24.68
CA PRO A 16 -4.83 4.68 -24.47
C PRO A 16 -4.66 3.47 -23.54
N GLN A 17 -5.69 3.14 -22.76
CA GLN A 17 -5.73 1.97 -21.88
C GLN A 17 -5.93 0.65 -22.62
N ASN A 18 -6.40 0.65 -23.87
CA ASN A 18 -6.67 -0.57 -24.65
C ASN A 18 -5.52 -0.94 -25.61
N ILE A 19 -4.50 -0.09 -25.72
CA ILE A 19 -3.33 -0.36 -26.56
C ILE A 19 -2.23 -0.97 -25.69
N HIS A 20 -1.95 -2.24 -25.94
CA HIS A 20 -0.89 -2.96 -25.27
C HIS A 20 0.42 -2.89 -26.06
N THR A 21 1.52 -2.79 -25.33
CA THR A 21 2.88 -3.01 -25.83
C THR A 21 3.59 -4.00 -24.92
N THR A 22 4.80 -4.40 -25.29
CA THR A 22 5.62 -5.27 -24.46
C THR A 22 6.87 -4.59 -23.97
N ILE A 23 7.24 -4.88 -22.72
CA ILE A 23 8.52 -4.48 -22.12
C ILE A 23 9.24 -5.74 -21.63
N LYS A 24 10.57 -5.74 -21.71
CA LYS A 24 11.41 -6.76 -21.10
C LYS A 24 11.93 -6.24 -19.77
N VAL A 25 11.68 -6.97 -18.69
CA VAL A 25 12.17 -6.61 -17.35
C VAL A 25 13.11 -7.70 -16.83
N TYR A 26 14.35 -7.31 -16.54
CA TYR A 26 15.37 -8.18 -15.96
C TYR A 26 15.13 -8.26 -14.45
N ALA A 27 14.77 -9.45 -13.95
CA ALA A 27 14.32 -9.64 -12.56
C ALA A 27 15.20 -10.62 -11.78
N ARG A 28 16.52 -10.53 -11.95
CA ARG A 28 17.51 -11.43 -11.33
C ARG A 28 17.43 -11.42 -9.80
N CYS A 29 17.01 -10.30 -9.20
CA CYS A 29 16.81 -10.19 -7.76
C CYS A 29 15.68 -11.09 -7.21
N LEU A 30 14.77 -11.57 -8.07
CA LEU A 30 13.74 -12.55 -7.69
C LEU A 30 14.15 -13.97 -8.07
N ARG A 31 14.64 -14.16 -9.30
CA ARG A 31 15.03 -15.46 -9.88
C ARG A 31 16.31 -15.29 -10.70
N PRO A 32 17.49 -15.65 -10.16
CA PRO A 32 18.77 -15.48 -10.85
C PRO A 32 18.85 -16.23 -12.19
N ASP A 33 18.19 -17.38 -12.30
CA ASP A 33 18.18 -18.23 -13.51
C ASP A 33 17.32 -17.67 -14.64
N ILE A 34 16.51 -16.64 -14.39
CA ILE A 34 15.65 -16.03 -15.40
C ILE A 34 16.29 -14.72 -15.83
N GLU A 35 16.75 -14.69 -17.08
CA GLU A 35 17.40 -13.51 -17.63
C GLU A 35 16.46 -12.30 -17.62
N TYR A 36 15.27 -12.44 -18.23
CA TYR A 36 14.22 -11.43 -18.24
C TYR A 36 12.83 -12.03 -18.33
N LYS A 37 11.83 -11.24 -17.94
CA LYS A 37 10.41 -11.52 -18.17
C LYS A 37 9.83 -10.49 -19.13
N THR A 38 9.20 -10.97 -20.19
CA THR A 38 8.40 -10.11 -21.08
C THR A 38 7.01 -9.89 -20.49
N LEU A 39 6.59 -8.64 -20.37
CA LEU A 39 5.29 -8.23 -19.86
C LEU A 39 4.51 -7.49 -20.94
N SER A 40 3.23 -7.84 -21.12
CA SER A 40 2.27 -7.00 -21.82
C SER A 40 1.80 -5.91 -20.85
N VAL A 41 1.91 -4.65 -21.25
CA VAL A 41 1.59 -3.46 -20.46
C VAL A 41 0.87 -2.44 -21.33
N THR A 42 0.10 -1.55 -20.73
CA THR A 42 -0.50 -0.41 -21.42
C THR A 42 0.41 0.80 -21.30
N TRP A 43 0.14 1.85 -22.05
CA TRP A 43 0.86 3.13 -21.91
C TRP A 43 0.67 3.80 -20.54
N GLY A 44 -0.38 3.42 -19.82
CA GLY A 44 -0.69 3.93 -18.48
C GLY A 44 -0.11 3.09 -17.35
N THR A 45 0.41 1.88 -17.62
CA THR A 45 0.93 1.00 -16.59
C THR A 45 2.11 1.67 -15.86
N ARG A 46 1.98 1.78 -14.55
CA ARG A 46 2.96 2.44 -13.68
C ARG A 46 4.04 1.47 -13.22
N ALA A 47 5.21 1.98 -12.84
CA ALA A 47 6.34 1.17 -12.38
C ALA A 47 5.96 0.28 -11.18
N ARG A 48 5.21 0.81 -10.20
CA ARG A 48 4.71 0.04 -9.06
C ARG A 48 3.79 -1.13 -9.47
N GLU A 49 2.98 -0.96 -10.50
CA GLU A 49 2.08 -2.00 -11.00
C GLU A 49 2.87 -3.11 -11.72
N VAL A 50 3.95 -2.73 -12.43
CA VAL A 50 4.91 -3.69 -13.00
C VAL A 50 5.57 -4.52 -11.91
N VAL A 51 6.01 -3.89 -10.81
CA VAL A 51 6.56 -4.57 -9.63
C VAL A 51 5.56 -5.59 -9.08
N SER A 52 4.32 -5.18 -8.78
CA SER A 52 3.27 -6.08 -8.28
C SER A 52 2.98 -7.23 -9.25
N THR A 53 2.97 -6.95 -10.55
CA THR A 53 2.75 -7.97 -11.60
C THR A 53 3.89 -8.99 -11.62
N LEU A 54 5.14 -8.56 -11.48
CA LEU A 54 6.30 -9.45 -11.44
C LEU A 54 6.26 -10.34 -10.19
N LEU A 55 6.02 -9.76 -9.01
CA LEU A 55 5.88 -10.54 -7.78
C LEU A 55 4.76 -11.58 -7.89
N GLY A 56 3.62 -11.23 -8.47
CA GLY A 56 2.53 -12.17 -8.75
C GLY A 56 2.97 -13.31 -9.70
N LYS A 57 3.57 -12.97 -10.85
CA LYS A 57 4.02 -13.97 -11.85
C LYS A 57 5.12 -14.89 -11.33
N PHE A 58 5.94 -14.44 -10.38
CA PHE A 58 6.96 -15.24 -9.72
C PHE A 58 6.50 -15.91 -8.42
N ARG A 59 5.21 -15.82 -8.07
CA ARG A 59 4.64 -16.36 -6.81
C ARG A 59 5.31 -15.82 -5.53
N MET A 60 5.77 -14.57 -5.59
CA MET A 60 6.44 -13.84 -4.50
C MET A 60 5.50 -12.82 -3.83
N ARG A 61 4.20 -13.10 -3.75
CA ARG A 61 3.19 -12.19 -3.16
C ARG A 61 3.35 -11.98 -1.64
N HIS A 62 4.10 -12.86 -0.99
CA HIS A 62 4.50 -12.78 0.41
C HIS A 62 5.71 -11.85 0.65
N ARG A 63 6.30 -11.31 -0.41
CA ARG A 63 7.35 -10.29 -0.31
C ARG A 63 6.72 -8.91 -0.34
N ASP A 64 7.34 -8.00 0.39
CA ASP A 64 6.93 -6.60 0.38
C ASP A 64 7.21 -5.95 -0.98
N PRO A 65 6.18 -5.47 -1.71
CA PRO A 65 6.38 -4.78 -2.99
C PRO A 65 7.17 -3.47 -2.87
N ARG A 66 7.12 -2.77 -1.73
CA ARG A 66 7.86 -1.52 -1.51
C ARG A 66 9.37 -1.70 -1.35
N LEU A 67 9.83 -2.94 -1.21
CA LEU A 67 11.25 -3.27 -1.32
C LEU A 67 11.74 -3.27 -2.75
N PHE A 68 10.87 -3.24 -3.76
CA PHE A 68 11.29 -3.35 -5.14
C PHE A 68 11.01 -2.07 -5.90
N TYR A 69 11.86 -1.79 -6.89
CA TYR A 69 11.70 -0.67 -7.79
C TYR A 69 12.24 -1.01 -9.17
N LEU A 70 11.81 -0.25 -10.17
CA LEU A 70 12.37 -0.38 -11.51
C LEU A 70 13.51 0.63 -11.71
N SER A 71 14.56 0.17 -12.38
CA SER A 71 15.55 1.04 -13.01
C SER A 71 15.54 0.84 -14.51
N MET A 72 16.00 1.86 -15.23
CA MET A 72 16.15 1.85 -16.67
C MET A 72 17.59 2.23 -17.03
N GLU A 73 18.31 1.34 -17.69
CA GLU A 73 19.58 1.69 -18.31
C GLU A 73 19.33 2.43 -19.63
N VAL A 74 19.96 3.60 -19.78
CA VAL A 74 19.97 4.41 -21.00
C VAL A 74 21.41 4.53 -21.48
N SER A 75 21.63 4.27 -22.77
CA SER A 75 22.92 4.46 -23.42
C SER A 75 22.94 5.77 -24.21
N VAL A 76 23.87 6.67 -23.91
CA VAL A 76 24.08 7.91 -24.67
C VAL A 76 25.22 7.70 -25.66
N ARG A 77 24.86 7.46 -26.94
CA ARG A 77 25.82 7.10 -28.01
C ARG A 77 26.95 8.11 -28.18
N ALA A 78 26.65 9.41 -28.06
CA ALA A 78 27.64 10.48 -28.27
C ALA A 78 28.77 10.49 -27.22
N ALA A 79 28.53 9.93 -26.03
CA ALA A 79 29.48 9.94 -24.91
C ALA A 79 29.99 8.54 -24.53
N GLY A 80 29.54 7.48 -25.22
CA GLY A 80 29.83 6.09 -24.84
C GLY A 80 29.32 5.70 -23.44
N LEU A 81 28.49 6.53 -22.82
CA LEU A 81 28.09 6.39 -21.42
C LEU A 81 26.82 5.53 -21.29
N ARG A 82 26.83 4.62 -20.31
CA ARG A 82 25.65 3.89 -19.84
C ARG A 82 25.29 4.41 -18.46
N THR A 83 24.08 4.92 -18.30
CA THR A 83 23.57 5.42 -17.02
C THR A 83 22.32 4.65 -16.64
N ALA A 84 22.22 4.24 -15.37
CA ALA A 84 21.02 3.63 -14.81
C ALA A 84 20.17 4.70 -14.12
N LEU A 85 18.96 4.91 -14.61
CA LEU A 85 17.97 5.81 -14.03
C LEU A 85 17.05 5.02 -13.11
N VAL A 86 16.94 5.42 -11.85
CA VAL A 86 15.91 4.89 -10.94
C VAL A 86 14.56 5.48 -11.36
N LEU A 87 13.56 4.64 -11.55
CA LEU A 87 12.22 5.08 -11.91
C LEU A 87 11.37 5.28 -10.65
N ASP A 88 10.64 6.39 -10.61
CA ASP A 88 9.60 6.61 -9.61
C ASP A 88 8.44 5.63 -9.78
N ASP A 89 7.68 5.40 -8.70
CA ASP A 89 6.57 4.44 -8.66
C ASP A 89 5.47 4.75 -9.70
N ASP A 90 5.29 6.03 -10.03
CA ASP A 90 4.32 6.52 -11.01
C ASP A 90 4.90 6.68 -12.43
N ALA A 91 6.18 6.40 -12.63
CA ALA A 91 6.79 6.37 -13.96
C ALA A 91 6.10 5.33 -14.85
N ARG A 92 6.06 5.59 -16.15
CA ARG A 92 5.34 4.75 -17.13
C ARG A 92 6.35 4.07 -18.07
N PRO A 93 6.77 2.82 -17.81
CA PRO A 93 7.87 2.19 -18.54
C PRO A 93 7.63 2.07 -20.04
N ALA A 94 6.38 1.81 -20.46
CA ALA A 94 6.01 1.75 -21.87
C ALA A 94 6.20 3.09 -22.59
N ALA A 95 5.81 4.20 -21.93
CA ALA A 95 6.00 5.55 -22.45
C ALA A 95 7.49 5.89 -22.58
N LEU A 96 8.25 5.61 -21.52
CA LEU A 96 9.70 5.80 -21.52
C LEU A 96 10.37 5.00 -22.64
N GLN A 97 10.03 3.71 -22.80
CA GLN A 97 10.59 2.86 -23.85
C GLN A 97 10.38 3.44 -25.25
N ALA A 98 9.26 4.10 -25.51
CA ALA A 98 8.95 4.66 -26.83
C ALA A 98 9.71 5.95 -27.16
N CYS A 99 10.16 6.68 -26.14
CA CYS A 99 10.99 7.88 -26.31
C CYS A 99 12.44 7.54 -26.70
N HIS A 100 12.85 6.28 -26.60
CA HIS A 100 14.20 5.85 -26.94
C HIS A 100 14.24 5.03 -28.25
N PRO A 101 15.37 5.05 -28.98
CA PRO A 101 15.55 4.18 -30.13
C PRO A 101 15.27 2.72 -29.76
N LYS A 102 14.60 1.97 -30.65
CA LYS A 102 14.20 0.58 -30.41
C LYS A 102 15.42 -0.28 -30.01
N GLY A 103 15.33 -0.94 -28.85
CA GLY A 103 16.34 -1.90 -28.38
C GLY A 103 17.34 -1.38 -27.33
N TYR A 104 17.25 -0.10 -26.92
CA TYR A 104 18.24 0.48 -25.99
C TYR A 104 17.72 0.71 -24.56
N SER A 105 16.42 0.50 -24.32
CA SER A 105 15.82 0.63 -22.98
C SER A 105 15.86 -0.71 -22.27
N LYS A 106 16.75 -0.86 -21.29
CA LYS A 106 16.82 -2.05 -20.45
C LYS A 106 16.24 -1.77 -19.07
N PHE A 107 15.07 -2.33 -18.80
CA PHE A 107 14.42 -2.23 -17.49
C PHE A 107 14.90 -3.36 -16.56
N SER A 108 15.29 -3.03 -15.35
CA SER A 108 15.67 -4.01 -14.34
C SER A 108 14.87 -3.82 -13.07
N LEU A 109 14.41 -4.91 -12.47
CA LEU A 109 13.84 -4.91 -11.13
C LEU A 109 14.99 -4.95 -10.12
N GLN A 110 15.00 -3.99 -9.21
CA GLN A 110 16.02 -3.86 -8.16
C GLN A 110 15.35 -3.94 -6.79
N MET A 111 16.14 -4.27 -5.76
CA MET A 111 15.68 -4.34 -4.38
C MET A 111 16.33 -3.21 -3.57
N ARG A 112 15.54 -2.52 -2.74
CA ARG A 112 15.96 -1.52 -1.77
C ARG A 112 16.36 -2.22 -0.47
N PRO A 113 17.20 -1.59 0.37
CA PRO A 113 17.36 -2.02 1.74
C PRO A 113 16.02 -2.06 2.48
N GLY A 114 15.91 -2.97 3.43
CA GLY A 114 14.75 -3.15 4.29
C GLY A 114 15.17 -3.57 5.69
N GLY A 115 14.19 -3.82 6.56
CA GLY A 115 14.40 -4.33 7.90
C GLY A 115 13.50 -5.51 8.21
N LEU A 116 14.00 -6.42 9.04
CA LEU A 116 13.22 -7.55 9.53
C LEU A 116 12.31 -7.07 10.67
N VAL A 117 11.03 -7.34 10.54
CA VAL A 117 10.03 -7.19 11.61
C VAL A 117 9.55 -8.56 12.05
N LYS A 118 9.40 -8.76 13.35
CA LYS A 118 8.83 -9.97 13.95
C LYS A 118 7.38 -9.70 14.35
N ILE A 119 6.46 -10.53 13.88
CA ILE A 119 5.02 -10.39 14.14
C ILE A 119 4.49 -11.69 14.75
N TYR A 120 3.89 -11.59 15.93
CA TYR A 120 3.13 -12.66 16.54
C TYR A 120 1.75 -12.74 15.88
N ASP A 121 1.48 -13.86 15.22
CA ASP A 121 0.39 -14.02 14.25
C ASP A 121 -0.56 -15.17 14.58
N SER A 122 -0.65 -15.52 15.86
CA SER A 122 -1.55 -16.56 16.37
C SER A 122 -3.03 -16.35 16.01
N ALA A 123 -3.43 -15.09 15.75
CA ALA A 123 -4.77 -14.75 15.25
C ALA A 123 -5.06 -15.24 13.81
N LEU A 124 -4.01 -15.56 13.05
CA LEU A 124 -4.07 -16.12 11.69
C LEU A 124 -3.78 -17.62 11.69
N MET A 125 -2.75 -18.04 12.43
CA MET A 125 -2.33 -19.43 12.53
C MET A 125 -2.03 -19.76 14.00
N SER A 126 -2.93 -20.45 14.69
CA SER A 126 -2.82 -20.70 16.14
C SER A 126 -1.56 -21.44 16.57
N SER A 127 -0.99 -22.28 15.70
CA SER A 127 0.27 -23.00 15.96
C SER A 127 1.53 -22.21 15.60
N SER A 128 1.39 -21.02 15.00
CA SER A 128 2.52 -20.15 14.67
C SER A 128 2.98 -19.40 15.91
N GLN A 129 4.30 -19.43 16.16
CA GLN A 129 4.91 -18.65 17.23
C GLN A 129 5.02 -17.19 16.82
N TYR A 130 5.66 -16.93 15.68
CA TYR A 130 5.77 -15.64 15.05
C TYR A 130 6.16 -15.82 13.58
N LYS A 131 5.93 -14.79 12.78
CA LYS A 131 6.49 -14.65 11.45
C LYS A 131 7.47 -13.50 11.38
N SER A 132 8.61 -13.73 10.74
CA SER A 132 9.57 -12.67 10.42
C SER A 132 9.41 -12.27 8.96
N LEU A 133 9.19 -10.98 8.72
CA LEU A 133 9.04 -10.41 7.38
C LEU A 133 10.09 -9.34 7.14
N LEU A 134 10.77 -9.39 6.00
CA LEU A 134 11.62 -8.30 5.53
C LEU A 134 10.73 -7.26 4.84
N ILE A 135 10.70 -6.04 5.36
CA ILE A 135 9.85 -4.94 4.85
C ILE A 135 10.65 -3.66 4.59
N SER A 136 10.08 -2.81 3.75
CA SER A 136 10.55 -1.46 3.48
C SER A 136 10.27 -0.54 4.67
N GLU A 137 11.08 0.50 4.82
CA GLU A 137 10.85 1.59 5.80
C GLU A 137 9.55 2.36 5.52
N ARG A 138 9.02 2.25 4.30
CA ARG A 138 7.79 2.92 3.87
C ARG A 138 6.57 2.01 3.90
N THR A 139 6.67 0.80 4.42
CA THR A 139 5.54 -0.14 4.47
C THR A 139 4.67 0.19 5.67
N SER A 140 3.39 0.42 5.41
CA SER A 140 2.39 0.73 6.43
C SER A 140 1.93 -0.52 7.19
N ALA A 141 1.25 -0.33 8.31
CA ALA A 141 0.68 -1.41 9.11
C ALA A 141 -0.33 -2.25 8.31
N ASP A 142 -1.21 -1.60 7.53
CA ASP A 142 -2.19 -2.30 6.68
C ASP A 142 -1.51 -3.12 5.58
N GLU A 143 -0.45 -2.59 4.97
CA GLU A 143 0.32 -3.32 3.97
C GLU A 143 1.10 -4.49 4.57
N LEU A 144 1.66 -4.32 5.78
CA LEU A 144 2.28 -5.42 6.53
C LEU A 144 1.27 -6.54 6.80
N ILE A 145 0.05 -6.19 7.23
CA ILE A 145 -1.04 -7.15 7.41
C ILE A 145 -1.36 -7.83 6.07
N ALA A 146 -1.48 -7.09 4.97
CA ALA A 146 -1.73 -7.66 3.64
C ALA A 146 -0.65 -8.68 3.22
N ILE A 147 0.62 -8.37 3.45
CA ILE A 147 1.76 -9.26 3.18
C ILE A 147 1.66 -10.53 4.06
N LEU A 148 1.34 -10.35 5.34
CA LEU A 148 1.17 -11.46 6.28
C LEU A 148 0.01 -12.38 5.89
N LEU A 149 -1.13 -11.82 5.45
CA LEU A 149 -2.27 -12.58 4.93
C LEU A 149 -1.88 -13.38 3.68
N ASN A 150 -1.11 -12.78 2.77
CA ASN A 150 -0.59 -13.47 1.58
C ASN A 150 0.35 -14.64 1.92
N CYS A 151 1.00 -14.63 3.09
CA CYS A 151 1.83 -15.75 3.53
C CYS A 151 1.02 -16.99 3.91
N TYR A 152 -0.26 -16.81 4.23
CA TYR A 152 -1.19 -17.87 4.64
C TYR A 152 -2.28 -18.14 3.59
N ASP A 153 -2.14 -17.57 2.38
CA ASP A 153 -3.18 -17.57 1.35
C ASP A 153 -4.56 -17.11 1.86
N CYS A 154 -4.57 -16.25 2.89
CA CYS A 154 -5.77 -15.73 3.51
C CYS A 154 -6.39 -14.64 2.63
N ARG A 155 -7.66 -14.81 2.25
CA ARG A 155 -8.41 -13.86 1.41
C ARG A 155 -9.27 -12.90 2.22
N GLU A 156 -9.10 -12.90 3.54
CA GLU A 156 -9.77 -11.91 4.38
C GLU A 156 -9.23 -10.51 4.08
N GLY A 157 -10.05 -9.49 4.27
CA GLY A 157 -9.62 -8.11 4.08
C GLY A 157 -8.82 -7.61 5.28
N VAL A 158 -7.90 -6.68 5.03
CA VAL A 158 -7.02 -6.13 6.08
C VAL A 158 -7.80 -5.44 7.19
N GLU A 159 -8.98 -4.89 6.89
CA GLU A 159 -9.89 -4.23 7.83
C GLU A 159 -10.40 -5.15 8.94
N ARG A 160 -10.27 -6.47 8.78
CA ARG A 160 -10.60 -7.46 9.80
C ARG A 160 -9.50 -7.69 10.82
N PHE A 161 -8.36 -7.06 10.65
CA PHE A 161 -7.21 -7.21 11.53
C PHE A 161 -6.71 -5.85 12.01
N SER A 162 -5.96 -5.87 13.11
CA SER A 162 -5.20 -4.71 13.58
C SER A 162 -3.83 -5.18 14.04
N LEU A 163 -2.83 -4.32 13.83
CA LEU A 163 -1.49 -4.51 14.35
C LEU A 163 -1.36 -3.80 15.69
N TYR A 164 -0.78 -4.46 16.67
CA TYR A 164 -0.49 -3.91 17.99
C TYR A 164 1.01 -3.94 18.23
N GLU A 165 1.51 -2.92 18.89
CA GLU A 165 2.80 -2.92 19.57
C GLU A 165 2.53 -3.25 21.03
N VAL A 166 3.25 -4.24 21.55
CA VAL A 166 3.10 -4.77 22.91
C VAL A 166 4.46 -4.85 23.55
N CYS A 167 4.62 -4.25 24.74
CA CYS A 167 5.83 -4.33 25.56
C CYS A 167 5.43 -4.91 26.93
N ALA A 168 5.71 -6.20 27.15
CA ALA A 168 5.18 -6.90 28.32
C ALA A 168 5.86 -6.44 29.62
N SER A 169 7.14 -6.06 29.56
CA SER A 169 7.88 -5.44 30.67
C SER A 169 7.24 -4.15 31.21
N GLN A 170 6.47 -3.43 30.39
CA GLN A 170 5.86 -2.14 30.74
C GLN A 170 4.33 -2.21 30.85
N GLU A 171 3.75 -3.42 30.75
CA GLU A 171 2.30 -3.64 30.60
C GLU A 171 1.65 -2.72 29.55
N TYR A 172 2.43 -2.38 28.52
CA TYR A 172 2.05 -1.43 27.50
C TYR A 172 1.56 -2.14 26.25
N GLU A 173 0.40 -1.72 25.77
CA GLU A 173 -0.13 -2.14 24.48
C GLU A 173 -0.80 -0.97 23.79
N ARG A 174 -0.47 -0.76 22.51
CA ARG A 174 -1.23 0.14 21.64
C ARG A 174 -1.54 -0.48 20.30
N LYS A 175 -2.71 -0.13 19.77
CA LYS A 175 -3.04 -0.37 18.36
C LYS A 175 -2.29 0.63 17.49
N LEU A 176 -1.62 0.15 16.45
CA LEU A 176 -1.03 1.00 15.41
C LEU A 176 -2.12 1.54 14.48
N HIS A 177 -1.93 2.77 14.02
CA HIS A 177 -2.73 3.34 12.94
C HIS A 177 -2.45 2.57 11.63
N PRO A 178 -3.44 2.38 10.74
CA PRO A 178 -3.23 1.76 9.43
C PRO A 178 -2.02 2.29 8.65
N ASP A 179 -1.78 3.60 8.74
CA ASP A 179 -0.68 4.31 8.07
C ASP A 179 0.65 4.33 8.85
N ASP A 180 0.68 3.82 10.09
CA ASP A 180 1.92 3.74 10.86
C ASP A 180 2.94 2.84 10.14
N LEU A 181 4.21 3.18 10.22
CA LEU A 181 5.31 2.48 9.55
C LEU A 181 5.98 1.52 10.56
N PRO A 182 5.69 0.20 10.54
CA PRO A 182 6.10 -0.71 11.63
C PRO A 182 7.62 -0.79 11.79
N LEU A 183 8.38 -0.67 10.71
CA LEU A 183 9.84 -0.67 10.82
C LEU A 183 10.38 0.58 11.54
N LEU A 184 9.74 1.74 11.38
CA LEU A 184 10.10 2.94 12.14
C LEU A 184 9.66 2.82 13.60
N VAL A 185 8.47 2.26 13.86
CA VAL A 185 8.00 1.98 15.22
C VAL A 185 8.99 1.06 15.94
N GLN A 186 9.41 -0.04 15.31
CA GLN A 186 10.39 -0.98 15.87
C GLN A 186 11.74 -0.33 16.19
N ARG A 187 12.21 0.59 15.35
CA ARG A 187 13.48 1.30 15.58
C ARG A 187 13.41 2.31 16.73
N ALA A 188 12.22 2.77 17.07
CA ALA A 188 12.00 3.67 18.19
C ALA A 188 11.91 2.95 19.54
N TRP A 189 11.88 1.61 19.55
CA TRP A 189 11.89 0.84 20.79
C TRP A 189 13.18 1.04 21.57
N PRO A 190 13.11 1.21 22.91
CA PRO A 190 14.31 1.23 23.73
C PRO A 190 15.05 -0.11 23.63
N SER A 191 16.39 -0.06 23.66
CA SER A 191 17.26 -1.19 23.32
C SER A 191 17.13 -2.42 24.23
N ASP A 192 16.51 -2.27 25.41
CA ASP A 192 16.31 -3.34 26.40
C ASP A 192 14.82 -3.64 26.65
N THR A 193 13.99 -3.46 25.63
CA THR A 193 12.55 -3.78 25.72
C THR A 193 12.23 -5.11 25.06
N ASP A 194 11.23 -5.78 25.63
CA ASP A 194 10.57 -6.95 25.06
C ASP A 194 9.40 -6.57 24.14
N CYS A 195 9.47 -5.36 23.56
CA CYS A 195 8.49 -4.85 22.63
C CYS A 195 8.42 -5.75 21.39
N HIS A 196 7.21 -6.06 20.93
CA HIS A 196 6.97 -6.87 19.75
C HIS A 196 5.66 -6.48 19.06
N PHE A 197 5.53 -6.84 17.79
CA PHE A 197 4.27 -6.70 17.08
C PHE A 197 3.38 -7.93 17.27
N ARG A 198 2.07 -7.70 17.39
CA ARG A 198 1.05 -8.74 17.47
C ARG A 198 -0.14 -8.39 16.59
N VAL A 199 -0.61 -9.34 15.80
CA VAL A 199 -1.84 -9.19 15.00
C VAL A 199 -3.03 -9.72 15.80
N ARG A 200 -4.14 -8.98 15.77
CA ARG A 200 -5.42 -9.40 16.35
C ARG A 200 -6.55 -9.28 15.34
N ARG A 201 -7.56 -10.14 15.45
CA ARG A 201 -8.83 -10.00 14.72
C ARG A 201 -9.66 -8.88 15.33
N ASN A 202 -10.24 -8.05 14.47
CA ASN A 202 -11.17 -7.01 14.88
C ASN A 202 -12.53 -7.66 15.22
N PRO A 203 -13.26 -7.13 16.21
CA PRO A 203 -14.62 -7.56 16.50
C PRO A 203 -15.49 -7.42 15.24
N ARG A 204 -16.33 -8.42 14.95
CA ARG A 204 -17.32 -8.27 13.88
C ARG A 204 -18.29 -7.17 14.30
N ALA A 205 -18.47 -6.16 13.45
CA ALA A 205 -19.54 -5.18 13.65
C ALA A 205 -20.86 -5.95 13.74
N PRO A 206 -21.73 -5.64 14.72
CA PRO A 206 -23.09 -6.16 14.72
C PRO A 206 -23.75 -5.83 13.37
N PRO A 207 -24.62 -6.70 12.84
CA PRO A 207 -25.42 -6.33 11.68
C PRO A 207 -26.13 -5.00 11.98
N PRO A 208 -26.22 -4.08 11.00
CA PRO A 208 -26.98 -2.87 11.20
C PRO A 208 -28.41 -3.26 11.61
N PRO A 209 -29.04 -2.51 12.53
CA PRO A 209 -30.43 -2.77 12.90
C PRO A 209 -31.29 -2.81 11.62
N PRO A 210 -32.33 -3.67 11.58
CA PRO A 210 -33.26 -3.68 10.46
C PRO A 210 -33.69 -2.24 10.17
N ARG A 211 -33.56 -1.82 8.91
CA ARG A 211 -33.96 -0.48 8.46
C ARG A 211 -35.41 -0.28 8.92
N ALA A 212 -35.65 0.58 9.91
CA ALA A 212 -36.99 0.92 10.31
C ALA A 212 -37.73 1.38 9.04
N LEU A 213 -38.87 0.76 8.76
CA LEU A 213 -39.74 1.19 7.67
C LEU A 213 -39.96 2.71 7.84
N PRO A 214 -39.88 3.51 6.77
CA PRO A 214 -40.23 4.91 6.88
C PRO A 214 -41.64 5.00 7.47
N PRO A 215 -41.89 5.93 8.42
CA PRO A 215 -43.21 6.08 9.03
C PRO A 215 -44.24 6.27 7.92
N ALA A 216 -45.39 5.59 8.07
CA ALA A 216 -46.49 5.72 7.11
C ALA A 216 -46.85 7.22 6.96
N PRO A 217 -47.20 7.68 5.75
CA PRO A 217 -47.57 9.07 5.52
C PRO A 217 -48.88 9.35 6.27
N GLY A 218 -48.77 9.88 7.48
CA GLY A 218 -49.90 10.11 8.38
C GLY A 218 -49.53 10.55 9.80
N ASP A 219 -48.28 10.38 10.23
CA ASP A 219 -47.86 10.89 11.53
C ASP A 219 -47.49 12.37 11.47
N ASP A 220 -48.19 13.13 12.30
CA ASP A 220 -48.07 14.57 12.54
C ASP A 220 -46.60 14.96 12.83
N PRO A 221 -46.01 15.92 12.10
CA PRO A 221 -44.61 16.34 12.28
C PRO A 221 -44.29 16.83 13.71
N ALA A 222 -45.30 17.21 14.50
CA ALA A 222 -45.14 17.57 15.91
C ALA A 222 -44.68 16.39 16.79
N ARG A 223 -45.06 15.15 16.43
CA ARG A 223 -44.70 13.95 17.21
C ARG A 223 -43.25 13.53 17.00
N ALA A 224 -42.72 13.77 15.79
CA ALA A 224 -41.32 13.52 15.46
C ALA A 224 -40.36 14.48 16.19
N LEU A 225 -40.75 15.75 16.37
CA LEU A 225 -39.98 16.74 17.12
C LEU A 225 -39.97 16.45 18.63
N SER A 226 -41.09 15.98 19.18
CA SER A 226 -41.17 15.55 20.59
C SER A 226 -40.34 14.28 20.87
N ALA A 227 -40.25 13.36 19.91
CA ALA A 227 -39.40 12.16 20.02
C ALA A 227 -37.89 12.49 19.97
N LEU A 228 -37.51 13.58 19.27
CA LEU A 228 -36.13 14.09 19.28
C LEU A 228 -35.77 14.86 20.56
N SER A 229 -36.77 15.23 21.38
CA SER A 229 -36.57 16.06 22.57
C SER A 229 -36.51 15.29 23.89
N LEU A 230 -36.73 13.97 23.88
CA LEU A 230 -36.72 13.12 25.09
C LEU A 230 -35.50 12.20 25.23
N GLU A 231 -34.57 12.22 24.28
CA GLU A 231 -33.29 11.49 24.36
C GLU A 231 -32.17 12.43 24.83
N ALA A 232 -32.39 13.13 25.95
CA ALA A 232 -31.41 14.04 26.57
C ALA A 232 -30.81 13.50 27.88
N ASP A 233 -31.15 12.30 28.32
CA ASP A 233 -30.56 11.74 29.54
C ASP A 233 -30.49 10.20 29.49
N ASP A 234 -29.45 9.67 28.86
CA ASP A 234 -28.69 8.61 29.50
C ASP A 234 -27.23 8.55 29.01
N ARG A 235 -26.36 8.28 29.96
CA ARG A 235 -24.90 8.39 29.88
C ARG A 235 -24.30 7.20 29.14
N GLN A 236 -24.14 7.32 27.82
CA GLN A 236 -23.16 6.49 27.12
C GLN A 236 -22.16 7.36 26.38
N ARG A 237 -21.05 7.62 27.08
CA ARG A 237 -19.86 8.30 26.57
C ARG A 237 -19.41 7.62 25.27
N TYR A 238 -19.78 8.20 24.14
CA TYR A 238 -19.01 8.04 22.92
C TYR A 238 -17.69 8.78 23.15
N SER A 239 -16.71 8.06 23.70
CA SER A 239 -15.34 8.55 23.79
C SER A 239 -14.70 8.27 22.43
N PRO A 240 -14.29 9.28 21.65
CA PRO A 240 -13.49 9.02 20.46
C PRO A 240 -12.23 8.26 20.90
N VAL A 241 -11.98 7.12 20.27
CA VAL A 241 -10.81 6.25 20.51
C VAL A 241 -9.50 6.98 20.16
N TYR A 242 -9.60 8.12 19.49
CA TYR A 242 -8.48 9.00 19.18
C TYR A 242 -8.50 10.21 20.10
N LYS A 243 -7.64 10.16 21.13
CA LYS A 243 -7.08 11.39 21.70
C LYS A 243 -5.89 11.77 20.83
N PHE A 244 -6.04 12.82 20.02
CA PHE A 244 -4.87 13.49 19.45
C PHE A 244 -3.97 13.91 20.62
N PRO A 245 -2.66 13.60 20.60
CA PRO A 245 -1.73 14.38 21.37
C PRO A 245 -1.89 15.81 20.90
N SER A 246 -2.31 16.71 21.78
CA SER A 246 -2.20 18.14 21.54
C SER A 246 -0.77 18.41 21.11
N ILE A 247 -0.59 18.87 19.87
CA ILE A 247 0.68 19.39 19.37
C ILE A 247 1.06 20.52 20.31
N GLY A 248 1.92 20.22 21.28
CA GLY A 248 2.68 21.23 21.98
C GLY A 248 3.57 21.85 20.92
N TYR A 249 3.29 23.11 20.59
CA TYR A 249 4.24 23.93 19.85
C TYR A 249 5.55 23.90 20.62
N CYS A 250 6.54 23.13 20.15
CA CYS A 250 7.92 23.32 20.52
C CYS A 250 8.28 24.74 20.12
N LYS A 251 8.38 25.62 21.12
CA LYS A 251 8.98 26.95 20.95
C LYS A 251 10.35 26.75 20.31
N GLU A 252 10.57 27.50 19.24
CA GLU A 252 11.84 27.64 18.53
C GLU A 252 13.00 27.81 19.52
N SER A 253 13.87 26.81 19.64
CA SER A 253 15.23 27.04 20.11
C SER A 253 16.06 27.39 18.88
N LYS A 254 16.53 28.64 18.85
CA LYS A 254 17.40 29.21 17.83
C LYS A 254 18.55 28.27 17.46
N ASN A 255 18.73 28.09 16.16
CA ASN A 255 19.95 27.59 15.55
C ASN A 255 21.07 28.61 15.78
N ASP A 256 21.96 28.33 16.72
CA ASP A 256 23.28 28.95 16.70
C ASP A 256 24.22 28.02 15.92
N TYR A 257 24.39 28.38 14.65
CA TYR A 257 25.51 27.95 13.84
C TYR A 257 26.80 28.45 14.49
N LEU A 258 27.70 27.56 14.87
CA LEU A 258 29.12 27.91 14.97
C LEU A 258 29.94 26.96 14.12
N TYR A 259 30.47 27.54 13.05
CA TYR A 259 31.64 27.07 12.32
C TYR A 259 32.84 27.08 13.24
N ILE A 260 33.49 25.93 13.42
CA ILE A 260 34.96 25.79 13.40
C ILE A 260 35.29 24.40 12.85
#